data_AF-A0A0Q8I0F7-F1
#
_entry.id   AF-A0A0Q8I0F7-F1
#
_cell.length_a   1.000
_cell.length_b   1.000
_cell.length_c   1.000
_cell.angle_alpha   90.00
_cell.angle_beta   90.00
_cell.angle_gamma   90.00
#
_symmetry.space_group_name_H-M   'P 1'
#
loop_
_entity.id
_entity.type
_entity.pdbx_description
1 polymer ?
#
loop_
_entity_poly.entity_id
_entity_poly.type
_entity_poly.pdbx_seq_one_letter_code
_entity_poly.pdbx_strand_id
1 'polypeptide(L)'
;MRWWVCVLLLVVSLDVRAGEVFLIPENNPKPVYPMALHRAGVTGMVRVSMIVKADGSVSNAVIAQSVHPELEEASLAAVNQWRFKPWTVTKDQPAQIIVVAPMEYRLDRDHPFHVNKELERLKCSAIARASLNIATSSWVDLPVFSWTRSYLTHSLSPTQLPEEKRLALIARLNASVRSIVQRCSAHPASRYVRFLPEEIRVLL
;
A
#
# COMPACT_ATOMS: atom_id res chain seq x y z
N MET A 1 7.36 71.32 -29.94
CA MET A 1 7.84 70.83 -28.62
C MET A 1 6.84 69.82 -28.08
N ARG A 2 7.16 68.52 -28.11
CA ARG A 2 6.63 67.48 -27.20
C ARG A 2 7.27 66.13 -27.57
N TRP A 3 8.28 65.81 -26.79
CA TRP A 3 9.01 64.55 -26.77
C TRP A 3 8.28 63.62 -25.79
N TRP A 4 7.80 62.46 -26.23
CA TRP A 4 7.35 61.39 -25.34
C TRP A 4 8.14 60.13 -25.68
N VAL A 5 8.96 59.74 -24.72
CA VAL A 5 9.90 58.62 -24.73
C VAL A 5 9.13 57.34 -24.41
N CYS A 6 9.19 56.34 -25.30
CA CYS A 6 8.75 54.98 -25.01
C CYS A 6 9.88 54.23 -24.31
N VAL A 7 9.75 53.99 -23.01
CA VAL A 7 10.64 53.08 -22.25
C VAL A 7 10.16 51.65 -22.47
N LEU A 8 10.91 50.87 -23.24
CA LEU A 8 10.74 49.43 -23.38
C LEU A 8 11.35 48.73 -22.17
N LEU A 9 10.50 48.23 -21.27
CA LEU A 9 10.89 47.28 -20.22
C LEU A 9 11.16 45.92 -20.86
N LEU A 10 12.44 45.64 -21.12
CA LEU A 10 12.93 44.30 -21.44
C LEU A 10 12.88 43.45 -20.17
N VAL A 11 11.79 42.71 -20.00
CA VAL A 11 11.72 41.62 -19.02
C VAL A 11 12.56 40.47 -19.57
N VAL A 12 13.78 40.31 -19.04
CA VAL A 12 14.61 39.14 -19.34
C VAL A 12 13.99 37.95 -18.61
N SER A 13 13.24 37.13 -19.36
CA SER A 13 12.80 35.82 -18.88
C SER A 13 14.03 34.93 -18.70
N LEU A 14 14.48 34.77 -17.46
CA LEU A 14 15.42 33.72 -17.09
C LEU A 14 14.67 32.39 -17.13
N ASP A 15 14.84 31.64 -18.22
CA ASP A 15 14.41 30.25 -18.29
C ASP A 15 15.26 29.42 -17.32
N VAL A 16 14.75 29.19 -16.11
CA VAL A 16 15.29 28.18 -15.19
C VAL A 16 14.89 26.82 -15.73
N ARG A 17 15.73 26.23 -16.59
CA ARG A 17 15.64 24.81 -16.92
C ARG A 17 16.27 24.02 -15.78
N ALA A 18 15.46 23.56 -14.83
CA ALA A 18 15.89 22.49 -13.95
C ALA A 18 16.08 21.24 -14.82
N GLY A 19 17.32 20.78 -14.98
CA GLY A 19 17.56 19.50 -15.66
C GLY A 19 16.95 18.38 -14.85
N GLU A 20 16.03 17.64 -15.46
CA GLU A 20 15.41 16.49 -14.81
C GLU A 20 16.41 15.32 -14.81
N VAL A 21 16.99 15.03 -13.64
CA VAL A 21 17.72 13.77 -13.42
C VAL A 21 16.67 12.65 -13.36
N PHE A 22 16.62 11.82 -14.40
CA PHE A 22 15.78 10.63 -14.39
C PHE A 22 16.48 9.51 -13.61
N LEU A 23 16.00 9.25 -12.40
CA LEU A 23 16.51 8.17 -11.57
C LEU A 23 16.06 6.80 -12.09
N ILE A 24 17.02 5.98 -12.50
CA ILE A 24 16.77 4.61 -12.92
C ILE A 24 17.15 3.68 -11.76
N PRO A 25 16.21 2.94 -11.15
CA PRO A 25 16.53 2.02 -10.06
C PRO A 25 17.36 0.83 -10.56
N GLU A 26 18.43 0.48 -9.83
CA GLU A 26 19.17 -0.78 -10.00
C GLU A 26 18.74 -1.81 -8.96
N ASN A 27 18.53 -1.36 -7.71
CA ASN A 27 17.96 -2.16 -6.64
C ASN A 27 16.94 -1.30 -5.89
N ASN A 28 15.66 -1.67 -5.92
CA ASN A 28 14.59 -0.91 -5.26
C ASN A 28 13.53 -1.82 -4.62
N PRO A 29 13.90 -2.67 -3.64
CA PRO A 29 12.95 -3.53 -2.97
C PRO A 29 11.78 -2.71 -2.41
N LYS A 30 10.57 -3.26 -2.53
CA LYS A 30 9.37 -2.71 -1.91
C LYS A 30 9.44 -2.93 -0.38
N PRO A 31 8.83 -2.05 0.43
CA PRO A 31 8.73 -2.28 1.87
C PRO A 31 7.95 -3.55 2.17
N VAL A 32 8.44 -4.31 3.15
CA VAL A 32 7.74 -5.49 3.67
C VAL A 32 6.61 -5.01 4.56
N TYR A 33 5.37 -5.37 4.24
CA TYR A 33 4.20 -5.00 5.06
C TYR A 33 4.20 -5.82 6.35
N PRO A 34 4.29 -5.20 7.54
CA PRO A 34 4.17 -5.92 8.81
C PRO A 34 2.87 -6.74 8.87
N MET A 35 3.00 -8.05 9.12
CA MET A 35 1.86 -8.97 9.10
C MET A 35 0.79 -8.64 10.15
N ALA A 36 1.19 -8.11 11.30
CA ALA A 36 0.24 -7.64 12.32
C ALA A 36 -0.67 -6.54 11.77
N LEU A 37 -0.10 -5.53 11.12
CA LEU A 37 -0.85 -4.43 10.51
C LEU A 37 -1.65 -4.84 9.29
N HIS A 38 -1.12 -5.74 8.46
CA HIS A 38 -1.85 -6.32 7.34
C HIS A 38 -3.11 -7.05 7.82
N ARG A 39 -3.01 -7.85 8.89
CA ARG A 39 -4.16 -8.51 9.53
C ARG A 39 -5.12 -7.52 10.16
N ALA A 40 -4.60 -6.47 10.81
CA ALA A 40 -5.42 -5.42 11.43
C ALA A 40 -6.12 -4.51 10.41
N GLY A 41 -5.70 -4.53 9.14
CA GLY A 41 -6.25 -3.69 8.10
C GLY A 41 -5.77 -2.24 8.14
N VAL A 42 -4.62 -1.99 8.77
CA VAL A 42 -4.00 -0.65 8.82
C VAL A 42 -3.28 -0.38 7.51
N THR A 43 -3.88 0.45 6.66
CA THR A 43 -3.36 0.82 5.34
C THR A 43 -2.93 2.28 5.31
N GLY A 44 -2.15 2.67 4.31
CA GLY A 44 -1.86 4.08 4.05
C GLY A 44 -0.55 4.29 3.32
N MET A 45 -0.07 5.53 3.36
CA MET A 45 1.13 5.95 2.65
C MET A 45 2.15 6.53 3.64
N VAL A 46 3.38 6.02 3.58
CA VAL A 46 4.55 6.63 4.23
C VAL A 46 5.33 7.36 3.16
N ARG A 47 5.70 8.62 3.38
CA ARG A 47 6.55 9.40 2.48
C ARG A 47 7.94 9.47 3.08
N VAL A 48 8.93 8.93 2.38
CA VAL A 48 10.34 8.96 2.82
C VAL A 48 11.07 9.99 1.98
N SER A 49 11.62 11.02 2.62
CA SER A 49 12.56 11.95 1.99
C SER A 49 13.96 11.36 2.07
N MET A 50 14.71 11.40 0.98
CA MET A 50 16.07 10.86 0.90
C MET A 50 16.92 11.69 -0.05
N ILE A 51 18.24 11.59 0.10
CA ILE A 51 19.22 12.13 -0.84
C ILE A 51 19.74 11.00 -1.71
N VAL A 52 19.60 11.15 -3.03
CA VAL A 52 20.24 10.28 -4.02
C VAL A 52 21.44 11.00 -4.59
N LYS A 53 22.62 10.36 -4.53
CA LYS A 53 23.89 10.91 -5.02
C LYS A 53 24.21 10.42 -6.42
N ALA A 54 25.06 11.16 -7.14
CA ALA A 54 25.45 10.86 -8.53
C ALA A 54 26.11 9.49 -8.72
N ASP A 55 26.66 8.90 -7.66
CA ASP A 55 27.18 7.53 -7.65
C ASP A 55 26.09 6.45 -7.52
N GLY A 56 24.82 6.85 -7.47
CA GLY A 56 23.67 5.95 -7.33
C GLY A 56 23.31 5.58 -5.89
N SER A 57 24.07 6.03 -4.89
CA SER A 57 23.82 5.73 -3.49
C SER A 57 22.70 6.58 -2.88
N VAL A 58 22.00 5.99 -1.90
CA VAL A 58 20.96 6.66 -1.11
C VAL A 58 21.48 6.97 0.28
N SER A 59 21.16 8.16 0.80
CA SER A 59 21.55 8.62 2.14
C SER A 59 20.49 9.55 2.74
N ASN A 60 20.60 9.84 4.04
CA ASN A 60 19.70 10.76 4.76
C ASN A 60 18.21 10.43 4.57
N ALA A 61 17.86 9.15 4.60
CA ALA A 61 16.46 8.71 4.55
C ALA A 61 15.75 9.10 5.86
N VAL A 62 14.71 9.93 5.75
CA VAL A 62 13.91 10.42 6.87
C VAL A 62 12.42 10.37 6.55
N ILE A 63 11.59 10.13 7.57
CA ILE A 63 10.13 10.13 7.40
C ILE A 63 9.64 11.57 7.24
N ALA A 64 9.04 11.88 6.09
CA ALA A 64 8.39 13.16 5.82
C ALA A 64 6.91 13.15 6.23
N GLN A 65 6.24 12.00 6.07
CA GLN A 65 4.86 11.78 6.50
C GLN A 65 4.63 10.30 6.73
N SER A 66 3.79 9.97 7.71
CA SER A 66 3.44 8.59 8.03
C SER A 66 2.02 8.48 8.57
N VAL A 67 1.50 7.25 8.54
CA VAL A 67 0.23 6.85 9.14
C VAL A 67 0.42 5.89 10.34
N HIS A 68 1.61 5.28 10.50
CA HIS A 68 1.87 4.30 11.57
C HIS A 68 3.38 4.03 11.77
N PRO A 69 3.90 3.98 13.02
CA PRO A 69 5.33 3.78 13.30
C PRO A 69 5.94 2.49 12.71
N GLU A 70 5.28 1.34 12.84
CA GLU A 70 5.80 0.10 12.22
C GLU A 70 5.85 0.15 10.68
N LEU A 71 5.03 0.99 10.04
CA LEU A 71 5.11 1.22 8.60
C LEU A 71 6.29 2.12 8.23
N GLU A 72 6.70 3.02 9.13
CA GLU A 72 7.91 3.85 8.98
C GLU A 72 9.15 2.98 8.99
N GLU A 73 9.27 2.09 9.98
CA GLU A 73 10.40 1.18 10.11
C GLU A 73 10.55 0.31 8.86
N ALA A 74 9.45 -0.31 8.41
CA ALA A 74 9.43 -1.09 7.18
C ALA A 74 9.80 -0.28 5.92
N SER A 75 9.40 1.00 5.87
CA SER A 75 9.72 1.91 4.76
C SER A 75 11.18 2.32 4.74
N LEU A 76 11.74 2.70 5.89
CA LEU A 76 13.16 3.04 6.02
C LEU A 76 14.04 1.82 5.74
N ALA A 77 13.66 0.65 6.23
CA ALA A 77 14.38 -0.60 5.98
C ALA A 77 14.49 -0.90 4.47
N ALA A 78 13.44 -0.63 3.68
CA ALA A 78 13.49 -0.78 2.23
C ALA A 78 14.33 0.31 1.56
N VAL A 79 14.10 1.60 1.87
CA VAL A 79 14.82 2.72 1.25
C VAL A 79 16.32 2.66 1.48
N ASN A 80 16.77 2.20 2.64
CA ASN A 80 18.20 2.09 2.94
C ASN A 80 18.93 1.08 2.03
N GLN A 81 18.20 0.17 1.39
CA GLN A 81 18.74 -0.80 0.43
C GLN A 81 18.74 -0.27 -1.01
N TRP A 82 18.09 0.86 -1.26
CA TRP A 82 17.90 1.37 -2.61
C TRP A 82 19.21 1.81 -3.26
N ARG A 83 19.35 1.52 -4.55
CA ARG A 83 20.45 1.95 -5.42
C ARG A 83 19.90 2.34 -6.79
N PHE A 84 20.47 3.38 -7.36
CA PHE A 84 20.12 3.92 -8.67
C PHE A 84 21.32 3.85 -9.60
N LYS A 85 21.07 3.92 -10.91
CA LYS A 85 22.14 4.04 -11.89
C LYS A 85 22.92 5.35 -11.65
N PRO A 86 24.25 5.31 -11.61
CA PRO A 86 25.06 6.52 -11.54
C PRO A 86 24.82 7.45 -12.73
N TRP A 87 25.07 8.75 -12.54
CA TRP A 87 25.04 9.74 -13.62
C TRP A 87 26.26 10.66 -13.56
N THR A 88 26.57 11.27 -14.70
CA THR A 88 27.65 12.26 -14.78
C THR A 88 27.12 13.61 -14.29
N VAL A 89 27.83 14.21 -13.33
CA VAL A 89 27.49 15.56 -12.85
C VAL A 89 27.69 16.57 -13.97
N THR A 90 26.65 17.32 -14.28
CA THR A 90 26.67 18.40 -15.27
C THR A 90 25.98 19.64 -14.68
N LYS A 91 25.96 20.75 -15.42
CA LYS A 91 25.22 21.96 -15.01
C LYS A 91 23.74 21.65 -14.76
N ASP A 92 23.17 20.74 -15.54
CA ASP A 92 21.75 20.38 -15.49
C ASP A 92 21.49 19.15 -14.62
N GLN A 93 22.52 18.37 -14.26
CA GLN A 93 22.42 17.18 -13.42
C GLN A 93 23.32 17.31 -12.17
N PRO A 94 22.78 17.74 -11.02
CA PRO A 94 23.59 18.01 -9.84
C PRO A 94 24.17 16.72 -9.23
N ALA A 95 25.18 16.89 -8.36
CA ALA A 95 25.84 15.77 -7.66
C ALA A 95 24.93 15.01 -6.68
N GLN A 96 23.84 15.63 -6.26
CA GLN A 96 22.85 15.05 -5.37
C GLN A 96 21.48 15.66 -5.66
N ILE A 97 20.44 14.86 -5.46
CA ILE A 97 19.04 15.28 -5.56
C ILE A 97 18.26 14.79 -4.35
N ILE A 98 17.31 15.60 -3.91
CA ILE A 98 16.37 15.25 -2.85
C ILE A 98 15.15 14.62 -3.50
N VAL A 99 14.75 13.45 -3.03
CA VAL A 99 13.64 12.67 -3.56
C VAL A 99 12.70 12.32 -2.43
N VAL A 100 11.39 12.45 -2.68
CA VAL A 100 10.36 11.94 -1.78
C VAL A 100 9.73 10.70 -2.40
N ALA A 101 9.96 9.55 -1.78
CA ALA A 101 9.45 8.27 -2.24
C ALA A 101 8.16 7.89 -1.51
N PRO A 102 7.04 7.66 -2.23
CA PRO A 102 5.80 7.17 -1.62
C PRO A 102 5.85 5.66 -1.41
N MET A 103 5.68 5.24 -0.16
CA MET A 103 5.59 3.85 0.28
C MET A 103 4.14 3.52 0.59
N GLU A 104 3.49 2.84 -0.34
CA GLU A 104 2.06 2.55 -0.27
C GLU A 104 1.82 1.15 0.30
N TYR A 105 1.04 1.08 1.37
CA TYR A 105 0.61 -0.15 2.04
C TYR A 105 -0.89 -0.37 1.82
N ARG A 106 -1.20 -1.39 1.03
CA ARG A 106 -2.56 -1.75 0.61
C ARG A 106 -2.78 -3.25 0.70
N LEU A 107 -4.04 -3.63 0.86
CA LEU A 107 -4.47 -5.04 0.93
C LEU A 107 -4.94 -5.58 -0.43
N ASP A 108 -4.99 -4.73 -1.45
CA ASP A 108 -5.58 -5.05 -2.75
C ASP A 108 -4.56 -5.47 -3.83
N ARG A 109 -3.33 -5.83 -3.45
CA ARG A 109 -2.31 -6.24 -4.42
C ARG A 109 -2.47 -7.67 -4.93
N ASP A 110 -2.94 -8.59 -4.08
CA ASP A 110 -2.94 -10.04 -4.33
C ASP A 110 -4.34 -10.69 -4.25
N HIS A 111 -5.39 -9.99 -4.69
CA HIS A 111 -6.78 -10.51 -4.68
C HIS A 111 -7.35 -10.68 -6.10
N PRO A 112 -8.39 -11.52 -6.27
CA PRO A 112 -9.03 -11.68 -7.57
C PRO A 112 -9.80 -10.42 -7.99
N PHE A 113 -9.88 -10.18 -9.30
CA PHE A 113 -10.79 -9.19 -9.86
C PHE A 113 -12.23 -9.47 -9.44
N HIS A 114 -13.01 -8.42 -9.13
CA HIS A 114 -14.38 -8.56 -8.60
C HIS A 114 -14.48 -9.42 -7.34
N VAL A 115 -13.63 -9.12 -6.35
CA VAL A 115 -13.53 -9.88 -5.09
C VAL A 115 -14.88 -10.13 -4.41
N ASN A 116 -15.85 -9.21 -4.50
CA ASN A 116 -17.19 -9.42 -3.94
C ASN A 116 -17.90 -10.63 -4.57
N LYS A 117 -17.94 -10.70 -5.91
CA LYS A 117 -18.57 -11.81 -6.64
C LYS A 117 -17.87 -13.14 -6.36
N GLU A 118 -16.54 -13.11 -6.20
CA GLU A 118 -15.76 -14.29 -5.84
C GLU A 118 -16.11 -14.78 -4.43
N LEU A 119 -16.16 -13.86 -3.45
CA LEU A 119 -16.52 -14.18 -2.07
C LEU A 119 -17.96 -14.75 -1.97
N GLU A 120 -18.93 -14.15 -2.68
CA GLU A 120 -20.33 -14.60 -2.73
C GLU A 120 -20.47 -16.05 -3.25
N ARG A 121 -19.59 -16.47 -4.16
CA ARG A 121 -19.66 -17.78 -4.83
C ARG A 121 -18.77 -18.83 -4.18
N LEU A 122 -17.81 -18.42 -3.35
CA LEU A 122 -16.83 -19.31 -2.74
C LEU A 122 -17.49 -20.39 -1.88
N LYS A 123 -17.25 -21.66 -2.23
CA LYS A 123 -17.71 -22.81 -1.45
C LYS A 123 -16.80 -23.07 -0.26
N CYS A 124 -17.39 -23.51 0.85
CA CYS A 124 -16.67 -23.92 2.04
C CYS A 124 -15.71 -25.08 1.80
N SER A 125 -15.95 -25.95 0.82
CA SER A 125 -15.02 -27.00 0.42
C SER A 125 -13.63 -26.47 -0.02
N ALA A 126 -13.56 -25.27 -0.59
CA ALA A 126 -12.29 -24.65 -0.95
C ALA A 126 -11.50 -24.24 0.31
N ILE A 127 -12.18 -23.67 1.30
CA ILE A 127 -11.58 -23.25 2.57
C ILE A 127 -11.16 -24.47 3.39
N ALA A 128 -12.03 -25.48 3.46
CA ALA A 128 -11.75 -26.73 4.14
C ALA A 128 -10.53 -27.44 3.55
N ARG A 129 -10.38 -27.43 2.22
CA ARG A 129 -9.18 -27.97 1.55
C ARG A 129 -7.94 -27.12 1.84
N ALA A 130 -8.05 -25.79 1.75
CA ALA A 130 -6.93 -24.88 1.96
C ALA A 130 -6.39 -24.93 3.40
N SER A 131 -7.21 -25.32 4.38
CA SER A 131 -6.79 -25.46 5.78
C SER A 131 -6.14 -26.82 6.11
N LEU A 132 -6.24 -27.82 5.22
CA LEU A 132 -5.58 -29.12 5.41
C LEU A 132 -4.06 -28.87 5.44
N ASN A 133 -3.41 -29.22 6.55
CA ASN A 133 -1.98 -29.04 6.80
C ASN A 133 -1.51 -27.61 7.14
N ILE A 134 -2.44 -26.70 7.48
CA ILE A 134 -2.09 -25.40 8.05
C ILE A 134 -2.42 -25.39 9.54
N ALA A 135 -1.46 -24.97 10.35
CA ALA A 135 -1.67 -24.78 11.79
C ALA A 135 -2.85 -23.84 12.05
N THR A 136 -3.68 -24.14 13.04
CA THR A 136 -4.88 -23.34 13.35
C THR A 136 -4.57 -21.86 13.61
N SER A 137 -3.38 -21.55 14.15
CA SER A 137 -2.89 -20.18 14.35
C SER A 137 -2.69 -19.39 13.05
N SER A 138 -2.41 -20.08 11.95
CA SER A 138 -2.11 -19.49 10.64
C SER A 138 -3.33 -19.44 9.72
N TRP A 139 -4.49 -19.94 10.15
CA TRP A 139 -5.71 -19.88 9.34
C TRP A 139 -6.14 -18.44 9.01
N VAL A 140 -5.78 -17.45 9.84
CA VAL A 140 -6.08 -16.03 9.60
C VAL A 140 -5.39 -15.47 8.35
N ASP A 141 -4.37 -16.18 7.86
CA ASP A 141 -3.60 -15.84 6.67
C ASP A 141 -4.07 -16.59 5.43
N LEU A 142 -5.11 -17.43 5.52
CA LEU A 142 -5.70 -18.06 4.34
C LEU A 142 -6.16 -16.98 3.35
N PRO A 143 -5.97 -17.18 2.03
CA PRO A 143 -6.27 -16.16 1.01
C PRO A 143 -7.67 -15.55 1.13
N VAL A 144 -8.69 -16.37 1.44
CA VAL A 144 -10.08 -15.91 1.61
C VAL A 144 -10.22 -14.79 2.65
N PHE A 145 -9.48 -14.85 3.76
CA PHE A 145 -9.55 -13.82 4.80
C PHE A 145 -8.79 -12.56 4.38
N SER A 146 -7.69 -12.71 3.64
CA SER A 146 -7.02 -11.57 3.01
C SER A 146 -7.94 -10.85 2.03
N TRP A 147 -8.63 -11.60 1.17
CA TRP A 147 -9.59 -11.06 0.20
C TRP A 147 -10.79 -10.38 0.88
N THR A 148 -11.29 -10.95 1.98
CA THR A 148 -12.38 -10.33 2.76
C THR A 148 -11.92 -9.02 3.39
N ARG A 149 -10.70 -8.95 3.96
CA ARG A 149 -10.12 -7.69 4.48
C ARG A 149 -9.90 -6.67 3.36
N SER A 150 -9.44 -7.12 2.19
CA SER A 150 -9.28 -6.27 1.00
C SER A 150 -10.60 -5.67 0.55
N TYR A 151 -11.66 -6.47 0.44
CA TYR A 151 -13.01 -6.00 0.10
C TYR A 151 -13.48 -4.90 1.07
N LEU A 152 -13.39 -5.15 2.38
CA LEU A 152 -13.77 -4.18 3.41
C LEU A 152 -12.95 -2.88 3.34
N THR A 153 -11.76 -2.91 2.72
CA THR A 153 -10.85 -1.76 2.68
C THR A 153 -10.86 -0.99 1.36
N HIS A 154 -11.05 -1.67 0.22
CA HIS A 154 -10.86 -1.05 -1.11
C HIS A 154 -12.13 -1.05 -1.96
N SER A 155 -13.13 -1.88 -1.64
CA SER A 155 -14.37 -1.98 -2.44
C SER A 155 -15.52 -1.13 -1.91
N LEU A 156 -15.37 -0.53 -0.73
CA LEU A 156 -16.38 0.30 -0.07
C LEU A 156 -15.80 1.71 0.13
N SER A 157 -16.57 2.74 -0.18
CA SER A 157 -16.14 4.12 0.05
C SER A 157 -16.11 4.44 1.55
N PRO A 158 -15.35 5.46 1.98
CA PRO A 158 -15.38 5.94 3.37
C PRO A 158 -16.77 6.39 3.84
N THR A 159 -17.66 6.79 2.91
CA THR A 159 -19.05 7.13 3.22
C THR A 159 -19.91 5.88 3.48
N GLN A 160 -19.63 4.77 2.81
CA GLN A 160 -20.32 3.49 3.01
C GLN A 160 -19.80 2.77 4.26
N LEU A 161 -18.49 2.80 4.48
CA LEU A 161 -17.84 2.14 5.61
C LEU A 161 -16.72 3.03 6.19
N PRO A 162 -17.03 3.86 7.20
CA PRO A 162 -16.05 4.69 7.89
C PRO A 162 -14.91 3.85 8.48
N GLU A 163 -13.73 4.43 8.58
CA GLU A 163 -12.49 3.73 8.95
C GLU A 163 -12.59 2.99 10.30
N GLU A 164 -13.09 3.64 11.35
CA GLU A 164 -13.25 3.01 12.68
C GLU A 164 -14.12 1.74 12.58
N LYS A 165 -15.26 1.84 11.89
CA LYS A 165 -16.18 0.71 11.67
C LYS A 165 -15.53 -0.37 10.82
N ARG A 166 -14.79 0.00 9.78
CA ARG A 166 -14.02 -0.92 8.93
C ARG A 166 -13.03 -1.74 9.76
N LEU A 167 -12.20 -1.08 10.58
CA LEU A 167 -11.21 -1.74 11.43
C LEU A 167 -11.88 -2.67 12.46
N ALA A 168 -13.02 -2.25 13.04
CA ALA A 168 -13.80 -3.10 13.94
C ALA A 168 -14.34 -4.36 13.25
N LEU A 169 -14.83 -4.25 12.00
CA LEU A 169 -15.27 -5.41 11.22
C LEU A 169 -14.11 -6.34 10.86
N ILE A 170 -12.94 -5.81 10.50
CA ILE A 170 -11.73 -6.62 10.25
C ILE A 170 -11.29 -7.37 11.53
N ALA A 171 -11.29 -6.70 12.68
CA ALA A 171 -11.00 -7.35 13.96
C ALA A 171 -12.00 -8.48 14.25
N ARG A 172 -13.30 -8.23 14.01
CA ARG A 172 -14.36 -9.25 14.17
C ARG A 172 -14.21 -10.43 13.22
N LEU A 173 -13.81 -10.19 11.97
CA LEU A 173 -13.48 -11.23 11.00
C LEU A 173 -12.35 -12.11 11.54
N ASN A 174 -11.23 -11.49 11.95
CA ASN A 174 -10.05 -12.19 12.46
C ASN A 174 -10.40 -13.05 13.68
N ALA A 175 -11.17 -12.52 14.62
CA ALA A 175 -11.65 -13.26 15.80
C ALA A 175 -12.55 -14.46 15.41
N SER A 176 -13.27 -14.35 14.30
CA SER A 176 -14.21 -15.39 13.83
C SER A 176 -13.56 -16.49 13.00
N VAL A 177 -12.32 -16.31 12.52
CA VAL A 177 -11.61 -17.22 11.59
C VAL A 177 -11.72 -18.68 12.00
N ARG A 178 -11.39 -19.01 13.26
CA ARG A 178 -11.42 -20.40 13.74
C ARG A 178 -12.81 -21.02 13.57
N SER A 179 -13.85 -20.31 14.00
CA SER A 179 -15.23 -20.77 13.91
C SER A 179 -15.71 -20.89 12.45
N ILE A 180 -15.24 -20.01 11.57
CA ILE A 180 -15.59 -20.00 10.15
C ILE A 180 -14.99 -21.24 9.48
N VAL A 181 -13.68 -21.46 9.66
CA VAL A 181 -12.99 -22.62 9.07
C VAL A 181 -13.61 -23.93 9.58
N GLN A 182 -13.84 -24.06 10.89
CA GLN A 182 -14.48 -25.25 11.47
C GLN A 182 -15.88 -25.52 10.87
N ARG A 183 -16.72 -24.48 10.77
CA ARG A 183 -18.06 -24.60 10.19
C ARG A 183 -18.03 -24.92 8.70
N CYS A 184 -17.08 -24.35 7.96
CA CYS A 184 -16.88 -24.69 6.55
C CYS A 184 -16.40 -26.14 6.36
N SER A 185 -15.51 -26.64 7.21
CA SER A 185 -15.09 -28.05 7.18
C SER A 185 -16.24 -29.01 7.48
N ALA A 186 -17.14 -28.64 8.39
CA ALA A 186 -18.35 -29.43 8.69
C ALA A 186 -19.44 -29.34 7.61
N HIS A 187 -19.46 -28.27 6.80
CA HIS A 187 -20.49 -28.03 5.79
C HIS A 187 -19.89 -27.65 4.42
N PRO A 188 -19.14 -28.55 3.76
CA PRO A 188 -18.36 -28.22 2.57
C PRO A 188 -19.21 -27.76 1.36
N ALA A 189 -20.49 -28.15 1.30
CA ALA A 189 -21.42 -27.72 0.27
C ALA A 189 -21.97 -26.29 0.49
N SER A 190 -21.85 -25.73 1.69
CA SER A 190 -22.28 -24.35 1.98
C SER A 190 -21.36 -23.32 1.33
N ARG A 191 -21.85 -22.09 1.17
CA ARG A 191 -21.04 -20.94 0.75
C ARG A 191 -20.34 -20.32 1.96
N TYR A 192 -19.14 -19.80 1.74
CA TYR A 192 -18.33 -19.10 2.75
C TYR A 192 -19.11 -17.98 3.46
N VAL A 193 -19.81 -17.15 2.67
CA VAL A 193 -20.58 -16.01 3.18
C VAL A 193 -21.62 -16.38 4.23
N ARG A 194 -22.12 -17.62 4.24
CA ARG A 194 -23.07 -18.13 5.25
C ARG A 194 -22.50 -18.06 6.68
N PHE A 195 -21.19 -18.20 6.83
CA PHE A 195 -20.54 -18.29 8.15
C PHE A 195 -19.81 -17.01 8.55
N LEU A 196 -19.81 -15.99 7.70
CA LEU A 196 -19.30 -14.67 8.06
C LEU A 196 -20.12 -14.03 9.19
N PRO A 197 -19.52 -13.16 10.01
CA PRO A 197 -20.27 -12.25 10.88
C PRO A 197 -21.32 -11.50 10.06
N GLU A 198 -22.51 -11.33 10.63
CA GLU A 198 -23.67 -10.77 9.94
C GLU A 198 -23.37 -9.41 9.33
N GLU A 199 -22.67 -8.56 10.08
CA GLU A 199 -22.33 -7.20 9.68
C GLU A 199 -21.37 -7.14 8.48
N ILE A 200 -20.61 -8.20 8.23
CA ILE A 200 -19.76 -8.35 7.05
C ILE A 200 -20.58 -8.98 5.91
N ARG A 201 -21.42 -9.96 6.25
CA ARG A 201 -22.23 -10.70 5.27
C ARG A 201 -23.20 -9.80 4.52
N VAL A 202 -23.81 -8.81 5.17
CA VAL A 202 -24.74 -7.87 4.53
C VAL A 202 -24.06 -6.84 3.63
N LEU A 203 -22.73 -6.74 3.68
CA LEU A 203 -21.97 -5.85 2.80
C LEU A 203 -21.61 -6.55 1.47
N LEU A 204 -21.55 -7.88 1.45
CA LEU A 204 -21.21 -8.68 0.28
C LEU A 204 -22.45 -8.96 -0.58
#